data_AF-A0AAD5DK53-F1
#
_entry.id   AF-A0AAD5DK53-F1
#
_cell.length_a   1.000
_cell.length_b   1.000
_cell.length_c   1.000
_cell.angle_alpha   90.00
_cell.angle_beta   90.00
_cell.angle_gamma   90.00
#
_symmetry.space_group_name_H-M   'P 1'
#
loop_
_entity.id
_entity.type
_entity.pdbx_description
1 polymer ?
#
loop_
_entity_poly.entity_id
_entity_poly.type
_entity_poly.pdbx_seq_one_letter_code
_entity_poly.pdbx_strand_id
1 'polypeptide(L)'
;MNGTTSTAEADASLQRQLESLTPEQRDALRAYAADYVARRSRVVVDGKSTSLKRFARRVAEKKKLFESGAMEETVRTIPRWQLQQGIPARELRQGAYKQQLRDHEEAELELDRFGQGVVTSRATGLGSLLGSRRRDFAWGIYARADDAERVLHEAWAERDQQQAVASEDLYLDIVRYAHQMELTLIALTSRPLPLAATRQQLAGKLEASMQRLSGKAELAPKAKADLQQFVSMFNDNRVAPAGWMDGAGNVREGTHFLFSTTPEGHLVAEAITPGRLKERKTSRICVNQSPLVTASVFDMFLGPQPLDEHGKQDVGHGMVWAANGFRFRPWEMRPGQYVAAKGPDGRLTYPKPDPQQEECMALPLRPSVFQLLDEGTRPLQRMLLDSIQAAAAVDAS
;
A
#
# COMPACT_ATOMS: atom_id res chain seq x y z
N MET A 1 64.42 0.13 42.69
CA MET A 1 63.56 -0.62 43.63
C MET A 1 62.12 -0.31 43.27
N ASN A 2 61.49 -1.15 42.44
CA ASN A 2 60.09 -0.97 42.03
C ASN A 2 59.21 -1.73 43.02
N GLY A 3 58.52 -0.99 43.89
CA GLY A 3 57.57 -1.55 44.84
C GLY A 3 56.39 -2.14 44.09
N THR A 4 56.33 -3.46 43.98
CA THR A 4 55.11 -4.18 43.66
C THR A 4 54.15 -4.02 44.84
N THR A 5 53.36 -2.95 44.84
CA THR A 5 52.13 -2.88 45.66
C THR A 5 51.33 -4.14 45.35
N SER A 6 51.09 -4.93 46.39
CA SER A 6 50.28 -6.15 46.29
C SER A 6 48.92 -5.78 45.71
N THR A 7 48.43 -6.53 44.72
CA THR A 7 47.09 -6.35 44.13
C THR A 7 45.99 -6.26 45.20
N ALA A 8 46.17 -6.95 46.33
CA ALA A 8 45.26 -6.88 47.47
C ALA A 8 45.23 -5.51 48.18
N GLU A 9 46.36 -4.80 48.26
CA GLU A 9 46.42 -3.46 48.87
C GLU A 9 45.79 -2.40 47.97
N ALA A 10 45.96 -2.54 46.65
CA ALA A 10 45.32 -1.70 45.65
C ALA A 10 43.79 -1.87 45.68
N ASP A 11 43.31 -3.11 45.72
CA ASP A 11 41.87 -3.42 45.80
C ASP A 11 41.24 -2.91 47.11
N ALA A 12 41.93 -3.10 48.24
CA ALA A 12 41.46 -2.59 49.54
C ALA A 12 41.48 -1.06 49.66
N SER A 13 42.36 -0.38 48.92
CA SER A 13 42.36 1.09 48.80
C SER A 13 41.20 1.58 47.95
N LEU A 14 40.95 0.92 46.82
CA LEU A 14 39.86 1.23 45.90
C LEU A 14 38.48 1.05 46.56
N GLN A 15 38.32 0.00 47.36
CA GLN A 15 37.07 -0.28 48.06
C GLN A 15 36.77 0.77 49.13
N ARG A 16 37.78 1.21 49.90
CA ARG A 16 37.65 2.33 50.85
C ARG A 16 37.27 3.63 50.17
N GLN A 17 37.83 3.89 48.98
CA GLN A 17 37.46 5.06 48.18
C GLN A 17 36.02 4.98 47.64
N LEU A 18 35.51 3.79 47.31
CA LEU A 18 34.12 3.60 46.88
C LEU A 18 33.13 3.76 48.04
N GLU A 19 33.49 3.32 49.23
CA GLU A 19 32.67 3.42 50.45
C GLU A 19 32.56 4.88 50.95
N SER A 20 33.59 5.70 50.74
CA SER A 20 33.58 7.12 51.12
C SER A 20 32.76 8.02 50.19
N LEU A 21 32.34 7.52 49.03
CA LEU A 21 31.46 8.26 48.11
C LEU A 21 30.04 8.35 48.67
N THR A 22 29.40 9.50 48.44
CA THR A 22 27.95 9.68 48.68
C THR A 22 27.12 8.82 47.70
N PRO A 23 25.84 8.53 48.02
CA PRO A 23 24.98 7.75 47.12
C PRO A 23 24.89 8.32 45.70
N GLU A 24 24.74 9.64 45.56
CA GLU A 24 24.67 10.33 44.26
C GLU A 24 25.97 10.18 43.45
N GLN A 25 27.13 10.26 44.12
CA GLN A 25 28.44 10.06 43.47
C GLN A 25 28.65 8.61 43.05
N ARG A 26 28.18 7.63 43.85
CA ARG A 26 28.23 6.21 43.48
C ARG A 26 27.37 5.93 42.26
N ASP A 27 26.18 6.51 42.18
CA ASP A 27 25.29 6.33 41.03
C ASP A 27 25.83 7.00 39.77
N ALA A 28 26.42 8.20 39.89
CA ALA A 28 27.13 8.84 38.79
C ALA A 28 28.34 8.01 38.30
N LEU A 29 29.12 7.44 39.23
CA LEU A 29 30.26 6.58 38.90
C LEU A 29 29.81 5.27 38.24
N ARG A 30 28.72 4.66 38.71
CA ARG A 30 28.11 3.47 38.08
C ARG A 30 27.61 3.77 36.67
N ALA A 31 26.92 4.90 36.48
CA ALA A 31 26.45 5.32 35.16
C ALA A 31 27.63 5.57 34.20
N TYR A 32 28.70 6.21 34.67
CA TYR A 32 29.93 6.41 33.92
C TYR A 32 30.61 5.07 33.56
N ALA A 33 30.76 4.16 34.52
CA ALA A 33 31.35 2.85 34.29
C ALA A 33 30.53 2.01 33.30
N ALA A 34 29.20 2.05 33.40
CA ALA A 34 28.30 1.37 32.47
C ALA A 34 28.42 1.93 31.04
N ASP A 35 28.47 3.26 30.87
CA ASP A 35 28.69 3.89 29.56
C ASP A 35 30.09 3.60 29.02
N TYR A 36 31.12 3.59 29.88
CA TYR A 36 32.49 3.25 29.50
C TYR A 36 32.61 1.81 29.02
N VAL A 37 32.04 0.85 29.76
CA VAL A 37 31.94 -0.55 29.35
C VAL A 37 31.15 -0.66 28.05
N ALA A 38 30.00 0.00 27.91
CA ALA A 38 29.21 -0.07 26.67
C ALA A 38 29.94 0.54 25.45
N ARG A 39 30.83 1.52 25.63
CA ARG A 39 31.66 2.09 24.56
C ARG A 39 32.80 1.15 24.16
N ARG A 40 33.45 0.50 25.14
CA ARG A 40 34.62 -0.38 24.88
C ARG A 40 34.26 -1.82 24.54
N SER A 41 33.15 -2.34 25.07
CA SER A 41 32.67 -3.68 24.77
C SER A 41 32.30 -3.78 23.30
N ARG A 42 32.93 -4.72 22.62
CA ARG A 42 32.66 -5.03 21.22
C ARG A 42 31.80 -6.28 21.13
N VAL A 43 30.81 -6.23 20.27
CA VAL A 43 29.93 -7.35 19.92
C VAL A 43 30.04 -7.62 18.42
N VAL A 44 29.96 -8.89 18.02
CA VAL A 44 29.97 -9.27 16.61
C VAL A 44 28.53 -9.46 16.14
N VAL A 45 28.14 -8.76 15.09
CA VAL A 45 26.80 -8.84 14.47
C VAL A 45 27.00 -8.94 12.97
N ASP A 46 26.41 -9.96 12.34
CA ASP A 46 26.55 -10.26 10.91
C ASP A 46 28.03 -10.36 10.46
N GLY A 47 28.88 -10.98 11.28
CA GLY A 47 30.31 -11.14 11.03
C GLY A 47 31.15 -9.85 11.17
N LYS A 48 30.55 -8.72 11.60
CA LYS A 48 31.25 -7.44 11.79
C LYS A 48 31.28 -7.03 13.26
N SER A 49 32.44 -6.60 13.75
CA SER A 49 32.61 -6.09 15.12
C SER A 49 32.06 -4.67 15.26
N THR A 50 31.21 -4.42 16.26
CA THR A 50 30.64 -3.10 16.58
C THR A 50 30.66 -2.85 18.09
N SER A 51 30.65 -1.60 18.54
CA SER A 51 30.53 -1.29 19.98
C SER A 51 29.13 -1.62 20.50
N LEU A 52 29.01 -2.06 21.75
CA LEU A 52 27.74 -2.34 22.41
C LEU A 52 26.81 -1.13 22.41
N LYS A 53 27.33 0.09 22.61
CA LYS A 53 26.57 1.34 22.51
C LYS A 53 25.93 1.56 21.13
N ARG A 54 26.71 1.39 20.05
CA ARG A 54 26.20 1.51 18.67
C ARG A 54 25.18 0.41 18.34
N PHE A 55 25.38 -0.79 18.87
CA PHE A 55 24.42 -1.88 18.73
C PHE A 55 23.11 -1.58 19.47
N ALA A 56 23.17 -1.17 20.74
CA ALA A 56 22.00 -0.80 21.54
C ALA A 56 21.21 0.35 20.91
N ARG A 57 21.89 1.38 20.40
CA ARG A 57 21.25 2.45 19.63
C ARG A 57 20.54 1.93 18.38
N ARG A 58 21.19 1.07 17.60
CA ARG A 58 20.59 0.46 16.40
C ARG A 58 19.39 -0.43 16.75
N VAL A 59 19.43 -1.15 17.87
CA VAL A 59 18.30 -1.94 18.38
C VAL A 59 17.15 -1.02 18.80
N ALA A 60 17.44 0.05 19.53
CA ALA A 60 16.42 1.03 19.94
C ALA A 60 15.78 1.73 18.72
N GLU A 61 16.58 2.13 17.73
CA GLU A 61 16.09 2.68 16.46
C GLU A 61 15.22 1.66 15.70
N LYS A 62 15.65 0.39 15.60
CA LYS A 62 14.85 -0.68 14.99
C LYS A 62 13.55 -0.94 15.75
N LYS A 63 13.59 -0.96 17.08
CA LYS A 63 12.41 -1.13 17.94
C LYS A 63 11.43 0.01 17.74
N LYS A 64 11.92 1.26 17.72
CA LYS A 64 11.09 2.43 17.41
C LYS A 64 10.46 2.35 16.02
N LEU A 65 11.23 1.96 15.00
CA LEU A 65 10.71 1.76 13.64
C LEU A 65 9.63 0.67 13.60
N PHE A 66 9.87 -0.45 14.27
CA PHE A 66 8.92 -1.57 14.38
C PHE A 66 7.62 -1.16 15.08
N GLU A 67 7.71 -0.56 16.28
CA GLU A 67 6.55 -0.08 17.04
C GLU A 67 5.78 1.01 16.29
N SER A 68 6.47 1.79 15.45
CA SER A 68 5.87 2.82 14.62
C SER A 68 5.21 2.29 13.33
N GLY A 69 5.45 1.04 12.94
CA GLY A 69 5.02 0.48 11.64
C GLY A 69 5.85 0.94 10.43
N ALA A 70 6.83 1.83 10.63
CA ALA A 70 7.76 2.33 9.61
C ALA A 70 8.85 1.31 9.19
N MET A 71 8.67 0.03 9.52
CA MET A 71 9.60 -1.03 9.16
C MET A 71 9.16 -1.63 7.82
N GLU A 72 10.09 -1.71 6.87
CA GLU A 72 9.93 -2.53 5.68
C GLU A 72 9.89 -3.98 6.13
N GLU A 73 8.68 -4.57 6.17
CA GLU A 73 8.49 -5.96 6.54
C GLU A 73 9.06 -6.86 5.44
N THR A 74 10.28 -7.30 5.67
CA THR A 74 10.91 -8.39 4.94
C THR A 74 11.17 -9.50 5.96
N VAL A 75 11.35 -10.73 5.50
CA VAL A 75 11.70 -11.87 6.38
C VAL A 75 12.96 -11.59 7.24
N ARG A 76 13.79 -10.59 6.88
CA ARG A 76 14.98 -10.17 7.63
C ARG A 76 14.73 -9.16 8.76
N THR A 77 13.61 -8.46 8.75
CA THR A 77 13.33 -7.33 9.64
C THR A 77 12.38 -7.68 10.77
N ILE A 78 11.51 -8.69 10.57
CA ILE A 78 10.64 -9.22 11.61
C ILE A 78 11.49 -9.97 12.66
N PRO A 79 11.32 -9.69 13.97
CA PRO A 79 11.99 -10.44 15.02
C PRO A 79 11.69 -11.95 14.92
N ARG A 80 12.72 -12.80 15.06
CA ARG A 80 12.61 -14.27 14.89
C ARG A 80 11.48 -14.92 15.70
N TRP A 81 11.21 -14.41 16.90
CA TRP A 81 10.16 -14.92 17.78
C TRP A 81 8.75 -14.68 17.24
N GLN A 82 8.56 -13.66 16.39
CA GLN A 82 7.28 -13.33 15.78
C GLN A 82 7.10 -14.06 14.43
N LEU A 83 8.19 -14.25 13.67
CA LEU A 83 8.22 -15.12 12.47
C LEU A 83 7.78 -16.56 12.79
N GLN A 84 8.19 -17.08 13.95
CA GLN A 84 7.82 -18.42 14.41
C GLN A 84 6.34 -18.57 14.79
N GLN A 85 5.61 -17.47 15.00
CA GLN A 85 4.20 -17.47 15.39
C GLN A 85 3.25 -17.20 14.20
N GLY A 86 3.74 -16.61 13.10
CA GLY A 86 2.88 -16.14 12.01
C GLY A 86 2.96 -16.93 10.70
N ILE A 87 4.08 -17.62 10.41
CA ILE A 87 4.26 -18.32 9.13
C ILE A 87 4.98 -19.66 9.41
N PRO A 88 4.33 -20.82 9.16
CA PRO A 88 4.99 -22.12 9.23
C PRO A 88 6.30 -22.12 8.43
N ALA A 89 7.39 -22.63 8.99
CA ALA A 89 8.72 -22.57 8.35
C ALA A 89 8.78 -23.22 6.94
N ARG A 90 7.80 -24.05 6.59
CA ARG A 90 7.59 -24.66 5.26
C ARG A 90 7.08 -23.68 4.19
N GLU A 91 6.47 -22.57 4.60
CA GLU A 91 5.89 -21.53 3.72
C GLU A 91 6.87 -20.38 3.44
N LEU A 92 7.98 -20.31 4.18
CA LEU A 92 9.07 -19.37 3.91
C LEU A 92 9.96 -19.92 2.79
N ARG A 93 9.77 -19.44 1.54
CA ARG A 93 10.61 -19.81 0.40
C ARG A 93 12.10 -19.53 0.69
N GLN A 94 12.95 -20.54 0.57
CA GLN A 94 14.40 -20.36 0.59
C GLN A 94 14.83 -19.59 -0.66
N GLY A 95 15.31 -18.34 -0.50
CA GLY A 95 15.94 -17.58 -1.59
C GLY A 95 15.29 -16.24 -1.98
N ALA A 96 14.21 -15.80 -1.33
CA ALA A 96 13.51 -14.54 -1.63
C ALA A 96 14.29 -13.26 -1.19
N TYR A 97 15.53 -13.10 -1.65
CA TYR A 97 16.47 -12.12 -1.10
C TYR A 97 16.75 -10.88 -1.94
N LYS A 98 16.11 -10.71 -3.11
CA LYS A 98 16.14 -9.50 -3.97
C LYS A 98 15.45 -9.88 -5.27
N GLN A 99 14.30 -9.29 -5.60
CA GLN A 99 13.70 -9.22 -6.95
C GLN A 99 12.34 -8.52 -6.77
N GLN A 100 12.10 -7.29 -7.28
CA GLN A 100 11.61 -7.09 -8.65
C GLN A 100 11.18 -8.42 -9.27
N LEU A 101 9.90 -8.72 -9.17
CA LEU A 101 9.30 -9.83 -9.89
C LEU A 101 9.75 -9.73 -11.35
N ARG A 102 10.19 -10.85 -11.92
CA ARG A 102 10.47 -10.94 -13.35
C ARG A 102 9.14 -10.76 -14.09
N ASP A 103 9.14 -10.27 -15.31
CA ASP A 103 7.90 -9.97 -16.05
C ASP A 103 6.89 -11.15 -16.12
N HIS A 104 7.35 -12.40 -16.09
CA HIS A 104 6.47 -13.58 -16.00
C HIS A 104 5.94 -13.82 -14.57
N GLU A 105 6.71 -13.50 -13.54
CA GLU A 105 6.29 -13.54 -12.13
C GLU A 105 5.36 -12.35 -11.80
N GLU A 106 5.47 -11.24 -12.55
CA GLU A 106 4.56 -10.09 -12.51
C GLU A 106 3.27 -10.39 -13.28
N ALA A 107 3.34 -11.15 -14.38
CA ALA A 107 2.16 -11.73 -15.05
C ALA A 107 1.49 -12.85 -14.24
N GLU A 108 2.21 -13.44 -13.28
CA GLU A 108 1.69 -14.34 -12.25
C GLU A 108 1.22 -13.60 -10.98
N LEU A 109 1.30 -12.25 -10.92
CA LEU A 109 0.65 -11.52 -9.84
C LEU A 109 -0.85 -11.68 -10.00
N GLU A 110 -1.46 -12.33 -9.01
CA GLU A 110 -2.82 -12.83 -9.10
C GLU A 110 -3.91 -11.75 -9.07
N LEU A 111 -3.54 -10.46 -9.06
CA LEU A 111 -4.48 -9.34 -8.93
C LEU A 111 -4.58 -8.53 -10.23
N ASP A 112 -5.73 -8.64 -10.89
CA ASP A 112 -6.09 -7.82 -12.04
C ASP A 112 -6.66 -6.46 -11.60
N ARG A 113 -6.51 -5.42 -12.43
CA ARG A 113 -7.12 -4.11 -12.18
C ARG A 113 -8.53 -4.06 -12.74
N PHE A 114 -9.51 -3.98 -11.85
CA PHE A 114 -10.93 -3.95 -12.20
C PHE A 114 -11.44 -2.57 -12.58
N GLY A 115 -10.81 -1.52 -12.05
CA GLY A 115 -11.13 -0.15 -12.43
C GLY A 115 -10.26 0.87 -11.71
N GLN A 116 -10.37 2.12 -12.13
CA GLN A 116 -9.59 3.23 -11.60
C GLN A 116 -10.36 4.54 -11.58
N GLY A 117 -9.94 5.44 -10.71
CA GLY A 117 -10.53 6.76 -10.61
C GLY A 117 -9.55 7.83 -10.16
N VAL A 118 -10.07 9.04 -10.05
CA VAL A 118 -9.30 10.23 -9.66
C VAL A 118 -10.11 11.08 -8.70
N VAL A 119 -9.53 11.35 -7.53
CA VAL A 119 -10.12 12.27 -6.57
C VAL A 119 -9.56 13.66 -6.81
N THR A 120 -10.45 14.64 -6.90
CA THR A 120 -10.12 16.04 -7.11
C THR A 120 -10.76 16.91 -6.04
N SER A 121 -10.02 17.91 -5.56
CA SER A 121 -10.53 18.97 -4.71
C SER A 121 -10.67 20.27 -5.49
N ARG A 122 -11.52 21.18 -4.99
CA ARG A 122 -11.57 22.54 -5.53
C ARG A 122 -10.26 23.24 -5.20
N ALA A 123 -9.66 23.90 -6.18
CA ALA A 123 -8.54 24.79 -5.91
C ALA A 123 -8.99 25.91 -4.95
N THR A 124 -8.08 26.38 -4.11
CA THR A 124 -8.31 27.53 -3.22
C THR A 124 -7.86 28.84 -3.89
N GLY A 125 -8.40 29.98 -3.44
CA GLY A 125 -8.02 31.31 -3.94
C GLY A 125 -8.51 31.58 -5.36
N LEU A 126 -7.69 32.27 -6.19
CA LEU A 126 -8.04 32.62 -7.58
C LEU A 126 -8.43 31.40 -8.43
N GLY A 127 -7.85 30.23 -8.15
CA GLY A 127 -8.22 28.98 -8.82
C GLY A 127 -9.66 28.53 -8.55
N SER A 128 -10.24 28.87 -7.40
CA SER A 128 -11.63 28.53 -7.08
C SER A 128 -12.62 29.35 -7.93
N LEU A 129 -12.27 30.61 -8.23
CA LEU A 129 -13.08 31.52 -9.03
C LEU A 129 -13.13 31.10 -10.51
N LEU A 130 -12.06 30.48 -11.00
CA LEU A 130 -11.97 29.94 -12.36
C LEU A 130 -12.51 28.49 -12.47
N GLY A 131 -13.10 27.96 -11.39
CA GLY A 131 -13.63 26.59 -11.36
C GLY A 131 -12.56 25.49 -11.48
N SER A 132 -11.28 25.83 -11.28
CA SER A 132 -10.20 24.86 -11.45
C SER A 132 -10.26 23.79 -10.35
N ARG A 133 -10.18 22.53 -10.77
CA ARG A 133 -10.08 21.37 -9.88
C ARG A 133 -8.64 20.91 -9.84
N ARG A 134 -8.16 20.57 -8.65
CA ARG A 134 -6.81 20.03 -8.44
C ARG A 134 -6.91 18.54 -8.15
N ARG A 135 -6.10 17.75 -8.85
CA ARG A 135 -5.96 16.32 -8.59
C ARG A 135 -5.26 16.11 -7.25
N ASP A 136 -5.93 15.39 -6.35
CA ASP A 136 -5.37 15.04 -5.04
C ASP A 136 -4.64 13.70 -5.15
N PHE A 137 -5.33 12.67 -5.67
CA PHE A 137 -4.76 11.35 -5.89
C PHE A 137 -5.51 10.58 -6.99
N ALA A 138 -4.79 9.65 -7.62
CA ALA A 138 -5.37 8.57 -8.42
C ALA A 138 -5.69 7.38 -7.51
N TRP A 139 -6.60 6.51 -7.93
CA TRP A 139 -6.79 5.23 -7.27
C TRP A 139 -7.15 4.13 -8.26
N GLY A 140 -6.94 2.88 -7.87
CA GLY A 140 -7.38 1.69 -8.59
C GLY A 140 -7.78 0.58 -7.64
N ILE A 141 -8.77 -0.22 -8.04
CA ILE A 141 -9.18 -1.42 -7.30
C ILE A 141 -8.74 -2.65 -8.10
N TYR A 142 -8.11 -3.56 -7.38
CA TYR A 142 -7.53 -4.79 -7.88
C TYR A 142 -8.14 -5.99 -7.16
N ALA A 143 -8.25 -7.12 -7.84
CA ALA A 143 -8.81 -8.34 -7.28
C ALA A 143 -8.35 -9.56 -8.09
N ARG A 144 -8.55 -10.76 -7.57
CA ARG A 144 -8.38 -12.00 -8.35
C ARG A 144 -9.56 -12.21 -9.28
N ALA A 145 -9.31 -12.27 -10.59
CA ALA A 145 -10.38 -12.47 -11.56
C ALA A 145 -11.12 -13.80 -11.39
N ASP A 146 -10.40 -14.89 -11.10
CA ASP A 146 -11.01 -16.20 -10.87
C ASP A 146 -11.94 -16.20 -9.64
N ASP A 147 -11.55 -15.52 -8.56
CA ASP A 147 -12.40 -15.40 -7.37
C ASP A 147 -13.56 -14.46 -7.58
N ALA A 148 -13.36 -13.35 -8.30
CA ALA A 148 -14.43 -12.44 -8.66
C ALA A 148 -15.50 -13.14 -9.52
N GLU A 149 -15.07 -13.95 -10.49
CA GLU A 149 -15.97 -14.84 -11.23
C GLU A 149 -16.71 -15.75 -10.26
N ARG A 150 -15.99 -16.55 -9.47
CA ARG A 150 -16.58 -17.53 -8.57
C ARG A 150 -17.64 -16.96 -7.64
N VAL A 151 -17.43 -15.77 -7.08
CA VAL A 151 -18.35 -15.19 -6.07
C VAL A 151 -19.45 -14.31 -6.68
N LEU A 152 -19.23 -13.70 -7.85
CA LEU A 152 -20.22 -12.81 -8.47
C LEU A 152 -21.04 -13.49 -9.58
N HIS A 153 -20.60 -14.64 -10.10
CA HIS A 153 -21.20 -15.30 -11.25
C HIS A 153 -22.71 -15.52 -11.09
N GLU A 154 -23.15 -16.15 -9.99
CA GLU A 154 -24.56 -16.50 -9.80
C GLU A 154 -25.50 -15.28 -9.84
N ALA A 155 -25.08 -14.15 -9.28
CA ALA A 155 -25.91 -12.95 -9.20
C ALA A 155 -25.80 -12.06 -10.45
N TRP A 156 -24.60 -11.94 -11.01
CA TRP A 156 -24.23 -10.87 -11.94
C TRP A 156 -23.79 -11.34 -13.34
N ALA A 157 -23.53 -12.63 -13.55
CA ALA A 157 -23.27 -13.15 -14.88
C ALA A 157 -24.51 -13.02 -15.78
N GLU A 158 -24.28 -12.86 -17.08
CA GLU A 158 -25.32 -12.73 -18.12
C GLU A 158 -26.31 -11.56 -17.91
N ARG A 159 -26.07 -10.70 -16.93
CA ARG A 159 -26.83 -9.46 -16.76
C ARG A 159 -26.43 -8.47 -17.83
N ASP A 160 -27.38 -7.63 -18.24
CA ASP A 160 -27.05 -6.46 -19.03
C ASP A 160 -26.06 -5.58 -18.25
N GLN A 161 -24.93 -5.25 -18.88
CA GLN A 161 -23.83 -4.60 -18.19
C GLN A 161 -24.21 -3.20 -17.70
N GLN A 162 -24.99 -2.43 -18.46
CA GLN A 162 -25.38 -1.08 -18.06
C GLN A 162 -26.35 -1.13 -16.87
N GLN A 163 -27.29 -2.08 -16.88
CA GLN A 163 -28.21 -2.29 -15.75
C GLN A 163 -27.48 -2.78 -14.50
N ALA A 164 -26.52 -3.69 -14.64
CA ALA A 164 -25.72 -4.20 -13.53
C ALA A 164 -24.87 -3.09 -12.90
N VAL A 165 -24.17 -2.30 -13.71
CA VAL A 165 -23.34 -1.17 -13.26
C VAL A 165 -24.17 -0.03 -12.68
N ALA A 166 -25.42 0.15 -13.11
CA ALA A 166 -26.34 1.10 -12.51
C ALA A 166 -26.91 0.62 -11.16
N SER A 167 -26.77 -0.66 -10.81
CA SER A 167 -27.33 -1.24 -9.58
C SER A 167 -26.43 -1.00 -8.37
N GLU A 168 -26.99 -0.46 -7.28
CA GLU A 168 -26.27 -0.34 -6.01
C GLU A 168 -25.94 -1.70 -5.38
N ASP A 169 -26.75 -2.73 -5.66
CA ASP A 169 -26.58 -4.08 -5.11
C ASP A 169 -25.27 -4.72 -5.60
N LEU A 170 -24.84 -4.44 -6.84
CA LEU A 170 -23.57 -4.92 -7.38
C LEU A 170 -22.41 -4.48 -6.49
N TYR A 171 -22.38 -3.20 -6.15
CA TYR A 171 -21.32 -2.62 -5.34
C TYR A 171 -21.36 -3.09 -3.90
N LEU A 172 -22.56 -3.28 -3.35
CA LEU A 172 -22.72 -3.87 -2.03
C LEU A 172 -22.18 -5.30 -1.99
N ASP A 173 -22.44 -6.10 -3.02
CA ASP A 173 -21.90 -7.46 -3.14
C ASP A 173 -20.37 -7.45 -3.31
N ILE A 174 -19.82 -6.57 -4.15
CA ILE A 174 -18.36 -6.41 -4.28
C ILE A 174 -17.71 -6.12 -2.92
N VAL A 175 -18.29 -5.21 -2.14
CA VAL A 175 -17.79 -4.87 -0.79
C VAL A 175 -17.97 -6.05 0.18
N ARG A 176 -19.10 -6.76 0.12
CA ARG A 176 -19.38 -7.93 0.97
C ARG A 176 -18.39 -9.07 0.72
N TYR A 177 -18.07 -9.33 -0.55
CA TYR A 177 -17.18 -10.40 -0.98
C TYR A 177 -15.71 -9.95 -1.11
N ALA A 178 -15.37 -8.73 -0.70
CA ALA A 178 -14.03 -8.16 -0.89
C ALA A 178 -12.89 -9.11 -0.45
N HIS A 179 -13.02 -9.72 0.73
CA HIS A 179 -12.04 -10.68 1.27
C HIS A 179 -11.89 -11.98 0.46
N GLN A 180 -12.97 -12.44 -0.18
CA GLN A 180 -12.94 -13.66 -0.99
C GLN A 180 -12.28 -13.43 -2.35
N MET A 181 -12.23 -12.17 -2.81
CA MET A 181 -11.60 -11.74 -4.06
C MET A 181 -10.21 -11.12 -3.84
N GLU A 182 -9.74 -11.08 -2.59
CA GLU A 182 -8.52 -10.37 -2.17
C GLU A 182 -8.47 -8.90 -2.66
N LEU A 183 -9.60 -8.21 -2.50
CA LEU A 183 -9.76 -6.83 -2.97
C LEU A 183 -8.64 -5.94 -2.41
N THR A 184 -7.95 -5.25 -3.30
CA THR A 184 -6.84 -4.35 -3.00
C THR A 184 -7.08 -2.99 -3.63
N LEU A 185 -7.19 -1.96 -2.80
CA LEU A 185 -7.26 -0.57 -3.23
C LEU A 185 -5.86 0.03 -3.18
N ILE A 186 -5.41 0.60 -4.30
CA ILE A 186 -4.16 1.36 -4.38
C ILE A 186 -4.50 2.81 -4.65
N ALA A 187 -4.03 3.73 -3.81
CA ALA A 187 -4.18 5.17 -3.99
C ALA A 187 -2.81 5.86 -4.16
N LEU A 188 -2.63 6.60 -5.26
CA LEU A 188 -1.40 7.31 -5.61
C LEU A 188 -1.58 8.82 -5.48
N THR A 189 -0.91 9.41 -4.49
CA THR A 189 -0.93 10.86 -4.27
C THR A 189 -0.32 11.62 -5.44
N SER A 190 -1.07 12.59 -5.99
CA SER A 190 -0.65 13.42 -7.13
C SER A 190 -0.15 14.81 -6.70
N ARG A 191 -0.16 15.08 -5.40
CA ARG A 191 0.38 16.28 -4.78
C ARG A 191 0.62 16.05 -3.29
N PRO A 192 1.31 16.96 -2.58
CA PRO A 192 1.36 16.92 -1.14
C PRO A 192 -0.04 17.07 -0.50
N LEU A 193 -0.36 16.19 0.46
CA LEU A 193 -1.64 16.15 1.17
C LEU A 193 -1.42 16.32 2.68
N PRO A 194 -2.04 17.32 3.36
CA PRO A 194 -1.87 17.49 4.80
C PRO A 194 -2.45 16.29 5.57
N LEU A 195 -1.61 15.50 6.22
CA LEU A 195 -2.03 14.23 6.81
C LEU A 195 -3.12 14.42 7.86
N ALA A 196 -3.00 15.42 8.72
CA ALA A 196 -3.99 15.71 9.76
C ALA A 196 -5.39 15.99 9.18
N ALA A 197 -5.47 16.82 8.12
CA ALA A 197 -6.74 17.13 7.46
C ALA A 197 -7.30 15.94 6.69
N THR A 198 -6.44 15.21 5.95
CA THR A 198 -6.82 13.98 5.25
C THR A 198 -7.35 12.93 6.22
N ARG A 199 -6.71 12.75 7.38
CA ARG A 199 -7.14 11.82 8.43
C ARG A 199 -8.50 12.19 9.00
N GLN A 200 -8.76 13.47 9.25
CA GLN A 200 -10.07 13.92 9.76
C GLN A 200 -11.18 13.66 8.73
N GLN A 201 -10.92 13.96 7.45
CA GLN A 201 -11.88 13.70 6.38
C GLN A 201 -12.12 12.19 6.19
N LEU A 202 -11.05 11.39 6.26
CA LEU A 202 -11.13 9.93 6.22
C LEU A 202 -11.99 9.40 7.36
N ALA A 203 -11.77 9.86 8.60
CA ALA A 203 -12.54 9.43 9.76
C ALA A 203 -14.04 9.69 9.59
N GLY A 204 -14.44 10.89 9.14
CA GLY A 204 -15.85 11.22 8.92
C GLY A 204 -16.49 10.39 7.79
N LYS A 205 -15.76 10.13 6.71
CA LYS A 205 -16.25 9.30 5.60
C LYS A 205 -16.38 7.82 5.98
N LEU A 206 -15.41 7.28 6.71
CA LEU A 206 -15.49 5.92 7.24
C LEU A 206 -16.65 5.78 8.24
N GLU A 207 -16.83 6.74 9.15
CA GLU A 207 -17.97 6.72 10.09
C GLU A 207 -19.31 6.66 9.34
N ALA A 208 -19.52 7.54 8.36
CA ALA A 208 -20.75 7.55 7.55
C ALA A 208 -20.95 6.23 6.79
N SER A 209 -19.87 5.68 6.22
CA SER A 209 -19.88 4.39 5.53
C SER A 209 -20.23 3.24 6.49
N MET A 210 -19.60 3.17 7.66
CA MET A 210 -19.87 2.14 8.67
C MET A 210 -21.31 2.23 9.20
N GLN A 211 -21.86 3.44 9.40
CA GLN A 211 -23.24 3.65 9.81
C GLN A 211 -24.21 3.07 8.77
N ARG A 212 -23.99 3.41 7.49
CA ARG A 212 -24.78 2.89 6.37
C ARG A 212 -24.70 1.37 6.25
N LEU A 213 -23.49 0.80 6.23
CA LEU A 213 -23.27 -0.64 6.11
C LEU A 213 -23.83 -1.42 7.32
N SER A 214 -23.84 -0.82 8.50
CA SER A 214 -24.44 -1.43 9.69
C SER A 214 -25.98 -1.27 9.76
N GLY A 215 -26.57 -0.43 8.91
CA GLY A 215 -27.99 -0.08 8.94
C GLY A 215 -28.40 0.70 10.19
N LYS A 216 -27.45 1.32 10.90
CA LYS A 216 -27.69 2.05 12.16
C LYS A 216 -27.25 3.50 12.04
N ALA A 217 -28.08 4.41 12.55
CA ALA A 217 -27.75 5.83 12.61
C ALA A 217 -26.52 6.11 13.49
N GLU A 218 -26.32 5.31 14.54
CA GLU A 218 -25.16 5.41 15.43
C GLU A 218 -24.37 4.11 15.45
N LEU A 219 -23.03 4.24 15.47
CA LEU A 219 -22.13 3.10 15.58
C LEU A 219 -22.16 2.51 16.99
N ALA A 220 -22.21 1.18 17.07
CA ALA A 220 -22.03 0.48 18.33
C ALA A 220 -20.66 0.82 18.97
N PRO A 221 -20.52 0.78 20.31
CA PRO A 221 -19.28 1.18 20.99
C PRO A 221 -18.03 0.48 20.47
N LYS A 222 -18.12 -0.83 20.17
CA LYS A 222 -17.01 -1.59 19.58
C LYS A 222 -16.61 -1.07 18.20
N ALA A 223 -17.59 -0.84 17.32
CA ALA A 223 -17.34 -0.32 15.96
C ALA A 223 -16.72 1.09 16.01
N LYS A 224 -17.17 1.93 16.93
CA LYS A 224 -16.57 3.26 17.16
C LYS A 224 -15.12 3.16 17.64
N ALA A 225 -14.82 2.23 18.55
CA ALA A 225 -13.46 1.97 19.02
C ALA A 225 -12.56 1.43 17.90
N ASP A 226 -13.06 0.50 17.07
CA ASP A 226 -12.33 -0.05 15.92
C ASP A 226 -11.98 1.05 14.91
N LEU A 227 -12.93 1.94 14.61
CA LEU A 227 -12.71 3.10 13.73
C LEU A 227 -11.64 4.05 14.30
N GLN A 228 -11.77 4.42 15.58
CA GLN A 228 -10.80 5.28 16.26
C GLN A 228 -9.41 4.67 16.26
N GLN A 229 -9.31 3.37 16.54
CA GLN A 229 -8.06 2.63 16.49
C GLN A 229 -7.46 2.69 15.09
N PHE A 230 -8.23 2.38 14.04
CA PHE A 230 -7.77 2.44 12.65
C PHE A 230 -7.25 3.82 12.27
N VAL A 231 -8.04 4.86 12.50
CA VAL A 231 -7.69 6.26 12.17
C VAL A 231 -6.44 6.70 12.94
N SER A 232 -6.27 6.26 14.19
CA SER A 232 -5.08 6.60 15.00
C SER A 232 -3.78 6.01 14.46
N MET A 233 -3.83 5.00 13.60
CA MET A 233 -2.65 4.42 12.96
C MET A 233 -1.99 5.40 11.98
N PHE A 234 -2.75 6.37 11.47
CA PHE A 234 -2.28 7.45 10.61
C PHE A 234 -1.86 8.70 11.41
N ASN A 235 -1.29 8.50 12.60
CA ASN A 235 -0.78 9.60 13.43
C ASN A 235 0.61 10.05 12.98
N ASP A 236 0.77 11.35 12.78
CA ASP A 236 2.00 12.04 12.39
C ASP A 236 3.24 11.51 13.13
N ASN A 237 3.15 11.35 14.46
CA ASN A 237 4.27 10.88 15.28
C ASN A 237 4.66 9.43 14.99
N ARG A 238 3.66 8.61 14.63
CA ARG A 238 3.84 7.20 14.31
C ARG A 238 4.41 7.05 12.90
N VAL A 239 3.92 7.82 11.95
CA VAL A 239 4.26 7.61 10.54
C VAL A 239 5.42 8.47 10.03
N ALA A 240 5.83 9.51 10.77
CA ALA A 240 6.97 10.36 10.39
C ALA A 240 8.26 9.59 10.04
N PRO A 241 8.64 8.50 10.75
CA PRO A 241 9.84 7.74 10.41
C PRO A 241 9.74 6.95 9.10
N ALA A 242 8.55 6.76 8.53
CA ALA A 242 8.32 5.92 7.35
C ALA A 242 8.76 6.57 6.03
N GLY A 243 9.10 7.86 6.02
CA GLY A 243 9.74 8.54 4.88
C GLY A 243 8.79 8.95 3.74
N TRP A 244 7.49 8.67 3.87
CA TRP A 244 6.45 9.14 2.96
C TRP A 244 5.80 10.46 3.41
N MET A 245 6.21 11.02 4.54
CA MET A 245 5.87 12.38 4.96
C MET A 245 7.00 13.38 4.67
N ASP A 246 6.63 14.63 4.43
CA ASP A 246 7.56 15.76 4.41
C ASP A 246 7.74 16.37 5.82
N GLY A 247 8.66 17.33 5.96
CA GLY A 247 8.92 18.00 7.23
C GLY A 247 7.78 18.93 7.70
N ALA A 248 6.78 19.20 6.86
CA ALA A 248 5.63 20.04 7.16
C ALA A 248 4.39 19.22 7.59
N GLY A 249 4.51 17.89 7.67
CA GLY A 249 3.40 17.00 8.04
C GLY A 249 2.46 16.67 6.87
N ASN A 250 2.89 16.87 5.63
CA ASN A 250 2.15 16.40 4.46
C ASN A 250 2.65 15.02 4.04
N VAL A 251 1.72 14.21 3.53
CA VAL A 251 2.07 13.07 2.69
C VAL A 251 2.74 13.60 1.42
N ARG A 252 3.88 13.03 1.04
CA ARG A 252 4.62 13.42 -0.16
C ARG A 252 3.89 12.97 -1.42
N GLU A 253 3.96 13.78 -2.46
CA GLU A 253 3.54 13.39 -3.81
C GLU A 253 4.26 12.12 -4.28
N GLY A 254 3.52 11.23 -4.97
CA GLY A 254 4.00 9.93 -5.42
C GLY A 254 3.98 8.83 -4.36
N THR A 255 3.51 9.12 -3.14
CA THR A 255 3.26 8.08 -2.13
C THR A 255 2.10 7.20 -2.58
N HIS A 256 2.29 5.88 -2.50
CA HIS A 256 1.24 4.90 -2.74
C HIS A 256 0.70 4.43 -1.39
N PHE A 257 -0.61 4.43 -1.21
CA PHE A 257 -1.27 3.73 -0.12
C PHE A 257 -1.93 2.48 -0.66
N LEU A 258 -1.78 1.37 0.05
CA LEU A 258 -2.38 0.09 -0.30
C LEU A 258 -3.30 -0.32 0.84
N PHE A 259 -4.51 -0.75 0.50
CA PHE A 259 -5.50 -1.27 1.42
C PHE A 259 -5.98 -2.61 0.87
N SER A 260 -5.49 -3.70 1.45
CA SER A 260 -5.75 -5.07 0.97
C SER A 260 -6.55 -5.86 1.98
N THR A 261 -7.54 -6.61 1.51
CA THR A 261 -8.23 -7.60 2.35
C THR A 261 -7.42 -8.88 2.44
N THR A 262 -7.32 -9.47 3.63
CA THR A 262 -6.81 -10.83 3.79
C THR A 262 -7.93 -11.86 3.58
N PRO A 263 -7.61 -13.14 3.33
CA PRO A 263 -8.61 -14.22 3.27
C PRO A 263 -9.48 -14.34 4.52
N GLU A 264 -8.99 -13.92 5.69
CA GLU A 264 -9.75 -13.89 6.95
C GLU A 264 -10.68 -12.67 7.08
N GLY A 265 -10.69 -11.76 6.11
CA GLY A 265 -11.50 -10.54 6.14
C GLY A 265 -10.89 -9.36 6.90
N HIS A 266 -9.61 -9.46 7.27
CA HIS A 266 -8.88 -8.34 7.86
C HIS A 266 -8.45 -7.34 6.79
N LEU A 267 -8.21 -6.10 7.19
CA LEU A 267 -7.66 -5.05 6.34
C LEU A 267 -6.18 -4.82 6.69
N VAL A 268 -5.30 -4.97 5.71
CA VAL A 268 -3.90 -4.56 5.79
C VAL A 268 -3.76 -3.20 5.10
N ALA A 269 -3.20 -2.23 5.81
CA ALA A 269 -2.89 -0.92 5.26
C ALA A 269 -1.38 -0.71 5.19
N GLU A 270 -0.88 -0.34 4.01
CA GLU A 270 0.54 -0.13 3.74
C GLU A 270 0.77 1.19 3.00
N ALA A 271 2.00 1.69 3.07
CA ALA A 271 2.44 2.82 2.28
C ALA A 271 3.79 2.54 1.61
N ILE A 272 3.94 3.00 0.38
CA ILE A 272 5.19 2.95 -0.37
C ILE A 272 5.67 4.38 -0.61
N THR A 273 6.91 4.67 -0.20
CA THR A 273 7.52 5.99 -0.38
C THR A 273 7.67 6.35 -1.87
N PRO A 274 7.59 7.64 -2.24
CA PRO A 274 7.85 8.07 -3.61
C PRO A 274 9.30 7.87 -4.02
N GLY A 275 9.55 7.87 -5.33
CA GLY A 275 10.89 7.82 -5.92
C GLY A 275 11.09 6.67 -6.91
N ARG A 276 12.34 6.46 -7.31
CA ARG A 276 12.73 5.34 -8.20
C ARG A 276 12.51 4.02 -7.47
N LEU A 277 12.13 2.97 -8.18
CA LEU A 277 11.79 1.67 -7.58
C LEU A 277 12.83 1.16 -6.58
N LYS A 278 14.13 1.30 -6.89
CA LYS A 278 15.26 0.89 -6.02
C LYS A 278 15.38 1.67 -4.69
N GLU A 279 14.73 2.82 -4.59
CA GLU A 279 14.74 3.72 -3.43
C GLU A 279 13.41 3.67 -2.65
N ARG A 280 12.37 3.07 -3.23
CA ARG A 280 11.06 2.93 -2.60
C ARG A 280 11.18 2.00 -1.39
N LYS A 281 10.49 2.36 -0.32
CA LYS A 281 10.36 1.56 0.89
C LYS A 281 8.89 1.32 1.15
N THR A 282 8.54 0.09 1.45
CA THR A 282 7.20 -0.27 1.93
C THR A 282 7.19 -0.15 3.45
N SER A 283 6.07 0.28 4.02
CA SER A 283 5.86 0.35 5.48
C SER A 283 4.44 -0.10 5.78
N ARG A 284 4.29 -1.06 6.71
CA ARG A 284 2.97 -1.49 7.16
C ARG A 284 2.43 -0.53 8.20
N ILE A 285 1.33 0.14 7.88
CA ILE A 285 0.68 1.10 8.76
C ILE A 285 -0.05 0.34 9.88
N CYS A 286 -0.91 -0.61 9.49
CA CYS A 286 -1.67 -1.44 10.43
C CYS A 286 -2.26 -2.70 9.79
N VAL A 287 -2.73 -3.60 10.66
CA VAL A 287 -3.71 -4.64 10.35
C VAL A 287 -4.94 -4.37 11.21
N ASN A 288 -6.11 -4.25 10.60
CA ASN A 288 -7.39 -4.06 11.28
C ASN A 288 -8.25 -5.30 11.10
N GLN A 289 -8.82 -5.80 12.21
CA GLN A 289 -9.60 -7.05 12.22
C GLN A 289 -11.11 -6.81 12.15
N SER A 290 -11.57 -5.55 12.06
CA SER A 290 -12.98 -5.21 12.05
C SER A 290 -13.53 -5.30 10.64
N PRO A 291 -14.44 -6.25 10.32
CA PRO A 291 -14.98 -6.40 8.98
C PRO A 291 -15.72 -5.14 8.51
N LEU A 292 -16.31 -4.40 9.44
CA LEU A 292 -17.03 -3.16 9.15
C LEU A 292 -16.06 -2.04 8.74
N VAL A 293 -14.88 -1.95 9.36
CA VAL A 293 -13.83 -1.02 8.93
C VAL A 293 -13.29 -1.44 7.56
N THR A 294 -12.99 -2.73 7.36
CA THR A 294 -12.54 -3.29 6.08
C THR A 294 -13.51 -2.91 4.95
N ALA A 295 -14.80 -3.23 5.12
CA ALA A 295 -15.84 -2.91 4.15
C ALA A 295 -15.96 -1.40 3.91
N SER A 296 -15.88 -0.58 4.97
CA SER A 296 -16.03 0.87 4.86
C SER A 296 -14.96 1.55 4.01
N VAL A 297 -13.73 1.00 3.98
CA VAL A 297 -12.65 1.55 3.15
C VAL A 297 -12.98 1.43 1.66
N PHE A 298 -13.48 0.28 1.21
CA PHE A 298 -13.87 0.10 -0.20
C PHE A 298 -15.19 0.79 -0.53
N ASP A 299 -16.12 0.80 0.42
CA ASP A 299 -17.40 1.46 0.29
C ASP A 299 -17.28 2.99 0.11
N MET A 300 -16.21 3.63 0.58
CA MET A 300 -15.91 5.03 0.23
C MET A 300 -15.69 5.26 -1.27
N PHE A 301 -15.29 4.23 -2.02
CA PHE A 301 -15.03 4.30 -3.46
C PHE A 301 -16.15 3.66 -4.29
N LEU A 302 -16.86 2.67 -3.72
CA LEU A 302 -17.86 1.88 -4.42
C LEU A 302 -19.30 2.12 -3.95
N GLY A 303 -19.50 2.76 -2.81
CA GLY A 303 -20.82 3.03 -2.25
C GLY A 303 -21.68 4.01 -3.08
N PRO A 304 -22.89 4.35 -2.63
CA PRO A 304 -23.80 5.32 -3.26
C PRO A 304 -23.28 6.75 -3.27
N GLN A 305 -22.26 7.07 -2.46
CA GLN A 305 -21.61 8.39 -2.45
C GLN A 305 -20.09 8.21 -2.59
N PRO A 306 -19.64 7.67 -3.74
CA PRO A 306 -18.23 7.39 -3.97
C PRO A 306 -17.42 8.68 -4.06
N LEU A 307 -16.12 8.59 -3.81
CA LEU A 307 -15.20 9.70 -4.06
C LEU A 307 -15.08 10.08 -5.54
N ASP A 308 -15.37 9.13 -6.43
CA ASP A 308 -15.35 9.30 -7.88
C ASP A 308 -16.35 8.33 -8.53
N GLU A 309 -17.47 8.87 -9.03
CA GLU A 309 -18.52 8.10 -9.72
C GLU A 309 -18.02 7.38 -10.97
N HIS A 310 -17.12 8.01 -11.72
CA HIS A 310 -16.61 7.40 -12.94
C HIS A 310 -15.75 6.18 -12.62
N GLY A 311 -14.86 6.29 -11.62
CA GLY A 311 -14.07 5.15 -11.16
C GLY A 311 -14.92 4.04 -10.54
N LYS A 312 -16.01 4.37 -9.84
CA LYS A 312 -16.98 3.36 -9.38
C LYS A 312 -17.60 2.60 -10.56
N GLN A 313 -18.04 3.30 -11.59
CA GLN A 313 -18.59 2.66 -12.80
C GLN A 313 -17.56 1.77 -13.48
N ASP A 314 -16.32 2.25 -13.63
CA ASP A 314 -15.20 1.50 -14.20
C ASP A 314 -14.98 0.16 -13.45
N VAL A 315 -14.96 0.19 -12.11
CA VAL A 315 -14.86 -1.03 -11.28
C VAL A 315 -16.05 -1.96 -11.50
N GLY A 316 -17.27 -1.40 -11.55
CA GLY A 316 -18.48 -2.20 -11.82
C GLY A 316 -18.40 -2.92 -13.16
N HIS A 317 -17.93 -2.22 -14.21
CA HIS A 317 -17.73 -2.80 -15.54
C HIS A 317 -16.73 -3.96 -15.50
N GLY A 318 -15.59 -3.80 -14.81
CA GLY A 318 -14.62 -4.88 -14.63
C GLY A 318 -15.17 -6.05 -13.83
N MET A 319 -15.95 -5.79 -12.79
CA MET A 319 -16.48 -6.87 -11.93
C MET A 319 -17.50 -7.72 -12.69
N VAL A 320 -18.40 -7.09 -13.46
CA VAL A 320 -19.34 -7.80 -14.34
C VAL A 320 -18.59 -8.54 -15.45
N TRP A 321 -17.52 -7.98 -16.00
CA TRP A 321 -16.66 -8.65 -16.99
C TRP A 321 -16.09 -9.96 -16.43
N ALA A 322 -15.47 -9.93 -15.25
CA ALA A 322 -14.96 -11.14 -14.61
C ALA A 322 -16.07 -12.13 -14.23
N ALA A 323 -17.23 -11.64 -13.75
CA ALA A 323 -18.39 -12.49 -13.44
C ALA A 323 -18.87 -13.35 -14.62
N ASN A 324 -18.69 -12.86 -15.85
CA ASN A 324 -19.00 -13.59 -17.09
C ASN A 324 -17.86 -14.51 -17.57
N GLY A 325 -16.81 -14.71 -16.79
CA GLY A 325 -15.69 -15.60 -17.11
C GLY A 325 -14.65 -14.98 -18.04
N PHE A 326 -14.72 -13.67 -18.31
CA PHE A 326 -13.68 -12.99 -19.06
C PHE A 326 -12.45 -12.72 -18.19
N ARG A 327 -11.30 -12.54 -18.83
CA ARG A 327 -10.02 -12.22 -18.17
C ARG A 327 -9.46 -10.92 -18.71
N PHE A 328 -8.76 -10.18 -17.87
CA PHE A 328 -8.12 -8.93 -18.27
C PHE A 328 -6.82 -9.27 -18.97
N ARG A 329 -6.63 -8.72 -20.17
CA ARG A 329 -5.33 -8.83 -20.85
C ARG A 329 -4.42 -7.70 -20.37
N PRO A 330 -3.11 -7.93 -20.20
CA PRO A 330 -2.17 -6.90 -19.72
C PRO A 330 -2.16 -5.58 -20.51
N TRP A 331 -2.62 -5.60 -21.77
CA TRP A 331 -2.69 -4.44 -22.65
C TRP A 331 -4.10 -3.87 -22.83
N GLU A 332 -5.14 -4.50 -22.27
CA GLU A 332 -6.51 -3.96 -22.32
C GLU A 332 -6.62 -2.81 -21.33
N MET A 333 -6.47 -1.59 -21.83
CA MET A 333 -6.46 -0.40 -20.98
C MET A 333 -7.79 -0.10 -20.29
N ARG A 334 -8.90 -0.73 -20.72
CA ARG A 334 -10.25 -0.45 -20.20
C ARG A 334 -11.13 -1.71 -20.14
N PRO A 335 -11.33 -2.29 -18.95
CA PRO A 335 -12.47 -3.15 -18.65
C PRO A 335 -13.77 -2.57 -19.20
N GLY A 336 -14.57 -3.33 -19.97
CA GLY A 336 -15.92 -2.91 -20.36
C GLY A 336 -16.07 -2.11 -21.66
N GLN A 337 -15.06 -2.04 -22.53
CA GLN A 337 -15.28 -1.58 -23.93
C GLN A 337 -16.14 -2.56 -24.75
N TYR A 338 -16.24 -3.81 -24.31
CA TYR A 338 -17.00 -4.85 -24.99
C TYR A 338 -18.42 -4.88 -24.43
N VAL A 339 -19.30 -4.10 -25.05
CA VAL A 339 -20.73 -4.12 -24.74
C VAL A 339 -21.30 -5.45 -25.24
N ALA A 340 -22.00 -6.17 -24.37
CA ALA A 340 -22.74 -7.37 -24.75
C ALA A 340 -23.72 -7.02 -25.88
N ALA A 341 -23.66 -7.74 -27.00
CA ALA A 341 -24.64 -7.62 -28.06
C ALA A 341 -25.64 -8.78 -27.94
N LYS A 342 -26.90 -8.59 -28.33
CA LYS A 342 -27.79 -9.73 -28.51
C LYS A 342 -27.40 -10.46 -29.79
N GLY A 343 -27.03 -11.72 -29.65
CA GLY A 343 -26.82 -12.63 -30.76
C GLY A 343 -28.13 -12.92 -31.52
N PRO A 344 -28.04 -13.55 -32.70
CA PRO A 344 -29.20 -13.91 -33.50
C PRO A 344 -30.17 -14.90 -32.81
N ASP A 345 -29.69 -15.59 -31.77
CA ASP A 345 -30.48 -16.48 -30.89
C ASP A 345 -31.14 -15.74 -29.70
N GLY A 346 -30.98 -14.41 -29.62
CA GLY A 346 -31.49 -13.59 -28.54
C GLY A 346 -30.69 -13.68 -27.23
N ARG A 347 -29.64 -14.51 -27.18
CA ARG A 347 -28.73 -14.59 -26.04
C ARG A 347 -27.73 -13.45 -26.09
N LEU A 348 -27.28 -12.99 -24.93
CA LEU A 348 -26.20 -12.01 -24.88
C LEU A 348 -24.90 -12.70 -25.32
N THR A 349 -24.32 -12.20 -26.40
CA THR A 349 -23.01 -12.57 -26.89
C THR A 349 -22.08 -11.40 -26.65
N TYR A 350 -20.97 -11.68 -25.96
CA TYR A 350 -19.89 -10.73 -25.85
C TYR A 350 -19.00 -10.92 -27.08
N PRO A 351 -18.53 -9.83 -27.73
CA PRO A 351 -17.61 -9.97 -28.85
C PRO A 351 -16.38 -10.74 -28.36
N LYS A 352 -16.17 -11.94 -28.92
CA LYS A 352 -14.90 -12.64 -28.73
C LYS A 352 -13.82 -11.78 -29.42
N PRO A 353 -12.68 -11.55 -28.78
CA PRO A 353 -11.57 -10.87 -29.44
C PRO A 353 -11.22 -11.63 -30.73
N ASP A 354 -10.86 -10.89 -31.77
CA ASP A 354 -10.51 -11.47 -33.06
C ASP A 354 -9.41 -12.53 -32.88
N PRO A 355 -9.59 -13.78 -33.34
CA PRO A 355 -8.56 -14.81 -33.24
C PRO A 355 -7.21 -14.38 -33.85
N GLN A 356 -7.21 -13.50 -34.85
CA GLN A 356 -5.97 -12.95 -35.43
C GLN A 356 -5.26 -11.99 -34.46
N GLN A 357 -6.01 -11.26 -33.63
CA GLN A 357 -5.43 -10.50 -32.53
C GLN A 357 -4.86 -11.45 -31.48
N GLU A 358 -5.54 -12.56 -31.13
CA GLU A 358 -4.99 -13.58 -30.22
C GLU A 358 -3.66 -14.18 -30.71
N GLU A 359 -3.55 -14.53 -32.00
CA GLU A 359 -2.32 -15.08 -32.58
C GLU A 359 -1.19 -14.04 -32.69
N CYS A 360 -1.48 -12.78 -33.03
CA CYS A 360 -0.48 -11.71 -33.04
C CYS A 360 0.04 -11.35 -31.64
N MET A 361 -0.75 -11.65 -30.60
CA MET A 361 -0.48 -11.29 -29.21
C MET A 361 0.06 -12.45 -28.35
N ALA A 362 0.16 -13.66 -28.90
CA ALA A 362 0.91 -14.78 -28.32
C ALA A 362 2.44 -14.60 -28.42
N LEU A 363 2.91 -13.54 -29.07
CA LEU A 363 4.32 -13.15 -29.05
C LEU A 363 4.63 -12.47 -27.72
N PRO A 364 5.70 -12.88 -27.00
CA PRO A 364 6.05 -12.28 -25.71
C PRO A 364 6.35 -10.79 -25.91
N LEU A 365 5.41 -9.95 -25.46
CA LEU A 365 5.54 -8.50 -25.49
C LEU A 365 6.78 -8.13 -24.67
N ARG A 366 7.78 -7.55 -25.33
CA ARG A 366 9.07 -7.25 -24.72
C ARG A 366 8.92 -6.15 -23.64
N PRO A 367 9.65 -6.24 -22.51
CA PRO A 367 9.68 -5.25 -21.41
C PRO A 367 9.93 -3.79 -21.83
N SER A 368 10.41 -3.53 -23.05
CA SER A 368 10.64 -2.19 -23.57
C SER A 368 9.37 -1.36 -23.79
N VAL A 369 8.17 -1.97 -23.81
CA VAL A 369 6.91 -1.25 -24.06
C VAL A 369 6.38 -0.54 -22.81
N PHE A 370 6.65 -1.06 -21.61
CA PHE A 370 6.14 -0.48 -20.36
C PHE A 370 7.09 0.57 -19.74
N GLN A 371 8.38 0.55 -20.10
CA GLN A 371 9.32 1.64 -19.76
C GLN A 371 9.04 2.95 -20.53
N LEU A 372 8.10 2.96 -21.48
CA LEU A 372 7.74 4.11 -22.31
C LEU A 372 6.56 4.95 -21.76
N LEU A 373 6.02 4.65 -20.57
CA LEU A 373 4.85 5.36 -20.05
C LEU A 373 5.04 6.07 -18.71
N ASP A 374 6.28 6.18 -18.21
CA ASP A 374 6.59 6.91 -16.98
C ASP A 374 7.54 8.08 -17.26
N GLU A 375 7.03 9.31 -17.15
CA GLU A 375 7.64 10.67 -17.11
C GLU A 375 8.77 11.08 -18.09
N GLY A 376 9.38 10.15 -18.83
CA GLY A 376 10.46 10.38 -19.81
C GLY A 376 9.99 10.60 -21.25
N THR A 377 8.69 10.54 -21.53
CA THR A 377 8.17 10.50 -22.91
C THR A 377 7.62 11.79 -23.48
N ARG A 378 7.65 12.92 -22.76
CA ARG A 378 7.34 14.23 -23.38
C ARG A 378 8.22 14.56 -24.60
N PRO A 379 9.53 14.26 -24.63
CA PRO A 379 10.35 14.46 -25.81
C PRO A 379 10.02 13.48 -26.95
N LEU A 380 9.76 12.20 -26.62
CA LEU A 380 9.43 11.14 -27.58
C LEU A 380 8.06 11.34 -28.23
N GLN A 381 7.08 11.82 -27.46
CA GLN A 381 5.74 12.14 -27.95
C GLN A 381 5.77 13.35 -28.90
N ARG A 382 6.62 14.35 -28.62
CA ARG A 382 6.92 15.44 -29.56
C ARG A 382 7.58 14.92 -30.83
N MET A 383 8.62 14.09 -30.69
CA MET A 383 9.36 13.55 -31.84
C MET A 383 8.48 12.66 -32.74
N LEU A 384 7.59 11.85 -32.16
CA LEU A 384 6.60 11.06 -32.90
C LEU A 384 5.56 11.95 -33.60
N LEU A 385 5.06 12.99 -32.91
CA LEU A 385 4.12 13.93 -33.51
C LEU A 385 4.76 14.71 -34.67
N ASP A 386 6.00 15.16 -34.51
CA ASP A 386 6.77 15.86 -35.55
C ASP A 386 7.07 14.93 -36.74
N SER A 387 7.32 13.64 -36.49
CA SER A 387 7.56 12.64 -37.55
C SER A 387 6.28 12.30 -38.33
N ILE A 388 5.14 12.21 -37.65
CA ILE A 388 3.82 11.99 -38.27
C ILE A 388 3.42 13.23 -39.11
N GLN A 389 3.67 14.43 -38.61
CA GLN A 389 3.42 15.67 -39.35
C GLN A 389 4.35 15.82 -40.56
N ALA A 390 5.62 15.44 -40.44
CA ALA A 390 6.55 15.43 -41.57
C ALA A 390 6.16 14.40 -42.65
N ALA A 391 5.71 13.21 -42.26
CA ALA A 391 5.21 12.20 -43.19
C ALA A 391 3.94 12.67 -43.92
N ALA A 392 2.99 13.29 -43.20
CA ALA A 392 1.78 13.85 -43.79
C ALA A 392 2.05 15.03 -44.75
N ALA A 393 3.16 15.76 -44.57
CA ALA A 393 3.57 16.84 -45.46
C ALA A 393 4.24 16.33 -46.76
N VAL A 394 4.83 15.14 -46.74
CA VAL A 394 5.43 14.50 -47.93
C VAL A 394 4.37 13.85 -48.82
N ASP A 395 3.27 13.36 -48.23
CA ASP A 395 2.14 12.83 -49.01
C ASP A 395 1.22 13.93 -49.60
N ALA A 396 1.41 15.18 -49.19
CA ALA A 396 0.65 16.34 -49.66
C ALA A 396 1.39 17.18 -50.73
N SER A 397 2.60 16.75 -51.13
CA SER A 397 3.43 17.32 -52.19
C SER A 397 3.61 16.32 -53.32
#